data_AF-A0A9X1VF71-F1
#
_entry.id   AF-A0A9X1VF71-F1
#
_cell.length_a   1.000
_cell.length_b   1.000
_cell.length_c   1.000
_cell.angle_alpha   90.00
_cell.angle_beta   90.00
_cell.angle_gamma   90.00
#
_symmetry.space_group_name_H-M   'P 1'
#
loop_
_entity.id
_entity.type
_entity.pdbx_description
1 polymer ?
#
loop_
_entity_poly.entity_id
_entity_poly.type
_entity_poly.pdbx_seq_one_letter_code
_entity_poly.pdbx_strand_id
1 'polypeptide(L)'
;MPSSSRFWYRLGELLPLLAAAPLATPRPDFAGLYRDAPALALDTRREGDSLRLYLRLPAPARLGPGHALRVALWPSYEAKAPLWQDSIARRAQHPRPAPDGRGGVLLSFCLPAAQLPAGAALQVTTAPPDTKDDYQEPSTTAWLRLTDAIMARPFVLTDSAGQPLARRYLRAGETFSVEGYGLMQPVRWKRYAVNPLPALPPMTNAAAMPAGPRILPVLDSAEARPGQLLRFQEPGLYALKVGGVGGTAPRTLAVLVAPNAYPALSTAAELIEPLRYLTTSQERQKLTDAPDPKRAVDKFWLDIAQGNQRLGKELIRSYYGRVTAANRLFAAHKAGWLTDRGLLYVVLGPPPGVRRFANGEERWYYPDGGLTGGPITYTFRPRPSTFAPDYYELVRRPEYELLWYAAVEKWRTPPTALTGPNVPSALPAR
;
A
#
# COMPACT_ATOMS: atom_id res chain seq x y z
N MET A 1 -21.33 -63.21 -63.99
CA MET A 1 -21.30 -62.61 -62.64
C MET A 1 -19.86 -62.31 -62.25
N PRO A 2 -19.40 -61.06 -62.29
CA PRO A 2 -18.14 -60.66 -61.66
C PRO A 2 -18.40 -59.76 -60.44
N SER A 3 -17.74 -60.08 -59.34
CA SER A 3 -17.62 -59.25 -58.14
C SER A 3 -16.55 -58.18 -58.38
N SER A 4 -16.91 -56.90 -58.29
CA SER A 4 -15.95 -55.80 -58.23
C SER A 4 -16.32 -54.83 -57.11
N SER A 5 -15.50 -54.88 -56.05
CA SER A 5 -15.47 -53.90 -54.97
C SER A 5 -14.90 -52.58 -55.48
N ARG A 6 -15.63 -51.48 -55.27
CA ARG A 6 -15.11 -50.11 -55.47
C ARG A 6 -15.21 -49.35 -54.15
N PHE A 7 -14.05 -49.19 -53.53
CA PHE A 7 -13.78 -48.24 -52.45
C PHE A 7 -14.06 -46.81 -52.92
N TRP A 8 -14.96 -46.11 -52.24
CA TRP A 8 -15.09 -44.66 -52.34
C TRP A 8 -14.35 -44.03 -51.16
N TYR A 9 -13.24 -43.35 -51.43
CA TYR A 9 -12.60 -42.45 -50.48
C TYR A 9 -13.47 -41.19 -50.34
N ARG A 10 -14.04 -40.95 -49.16
CA ARG A 10 -14.53 -39.63 -48.75
C ARG A 10 -13.33 -38.80 -48.32
N LEU A 11 -13.01 -37.77 -49.09
CA LEU A 11 -12.12 -36.69 -48.66
C LEU A 11 -12.85 -35.88 -47.59
N GLY A 12 -12.52 -36.10 -46.32
CA GLY A 12 -12.97 -35.24 -45.22
C GLY A 12 -12.00 -34.07 -45.08
N GLU A 13 -12.46 -32.86 -45.35
CA GLU A 13 -11.71 -31.64 -45.06
C GLU A 13 -11.46 -31.51 -43.55
N LEU A 14 -10.19 -31.70 -43.16
CA LEU A 14 -9.69 -31.32 -41.84
C LEU A 14 -9.41 -29.81 -41.85
N LEU A 15 -10.40 -29.02 -41.46
CA LEU A 15 -10.19 -27.64 -41.03
C LEU A 15 -9.37 -27.67 -39.72
N PRO A 16 -8.16 -27.10 -39.66
CA PRO A 16 -7.47 -26.95 -38.40
C PRO A 16 -8.24 -25.92 -37.57
N LEU A 17 -8.69 -26.31 -36.39
CA LEU A 17 -9.05 -25.38 -35.33
C LEU A 17 -7.81 -24.53 -35.03
N LEU A 18 -7.74 -23.35 -35.64
CA LEU A 18 -6.89 -22.26 -35.18
C LEU A 18 -7.35 -21.93 -33.77
N ALA A 19 -6.68 -22.53 -32.77
CA ALA A 19 -6.74 -22.05 -31.41
C ALA A 19 -6.36 -20.58 -31.45
N ALA A 20 -7.35 -19.70 -31.25
CA ALA A 20 -7.11 -18.28 -31.14
C ALA A 20 -6.04 -18.09 -30.05
N ALA A 21 -4.87 -17.58 -30.44
CA ALA A 21 -3.87 -17.18 -29.47
C ALA A 21 -4.57 -16.24 -28.47
N PRO A 22 -4.47 -16.46 -27.15
CA PRO A 22 -5.09 -15.57 -26.19
C PRO A 22 -4.58 -14.16 -26.48
N LEU A 23 -5.50 -13.25 -26.81
CA LEU A 23 -5.19 -11.84 -26.98
C LEU A 23 -4.38 -11.41 -25.77
N ALA A 24 -3.16 -10.94 -25.99
CA ALA A 24 -2.28 -10.50 -24.92
C ALA A 24 -3.06 -9.50 -24.06
N THR A 25 -3.27 -9.82 -22.78
CA THR A 25 -3.93 -8.87 -21.88
C THR A 25 -3.04 -7.63 -21.81
N PRO A 26 -3.62 -6.43 -21.88
CA PRO A 26 -2.81 -5.24 -21.72
C PRO A 26 -2.19 -5.23 -20.32
N ARG A 27 -1.07 -4.51 -20.18
CA ARG A 27 -0.32 -4.53 -18.91
C ARG A 27 -1.12 -3.77 -17.85
N PRO A 28 -1.29 -4.33 -16.63
CA PRO A 28 -2.03 -3.65 -15.58
C PRO A 28 -1.41 -2.29 -15.22
N ASP A 29 -2.28 -1.29 -15.05
CA ASP A 29 -1.96 -0.01 -14.45
C ASP A 29 -2.38 0.01 -12.98
N PHE A 30 -1.40 0.14 -12.09
CA PHE A 30 -1.61 0.10 -10.65
C PHE A 30 -1.97 1.46 -10.04
N ALA A 31 -2.11 2.52 -10.83
CA ALA A 31 -2.38 3.88 -10.34
C ALA A 31 -3.61 3.97 -9.42
N GLY A 32 -4.66 3.21 -9.71
CA GLY A 32 -5.86 3.16 -8.87
C GLY A 32 -5.58 2.77 -7.43
N LEU A 33 -4.62 1.88 -7.19
CA LEU A 33 -4.26 1.44 -5.83
C LEU A 33 -3.66 2.55 -4.95
N TYR A 34 -3.36 3.72 -5.52
CA TYR A 34 -2.79 4.86 -4.81
C TYR A 34 -3.82 5.99 -4.60
N ARG A 35 -5.06 5.84 -5.06
CA ARG A 35 -6.11 6.82 -4.77
C ARG A 35 -6.50 6.78 -3.29
N ASP A 36 -6.82 7.93 -2.70
CA ASP A 36 -7.38 8.00 -1.35
C ASP A 36 -8.88 7.63 -1.40
N ALA A 37 -9.14 6.33 -1.56
CA ALA A 37 -10.46 5.74 -1.63
C ALA A 37 -10.55 4.53 -0.69
N PRO A 38 -11.76 4.11 -0.27
CA PRO A 38 -11.94 2.87 0.46
C PRO A 38 -11.35 1.70 -0.34
N ALA A 39 -10.40 0.98 0.25
CA ALA A 39 -9.64 -0.06 -0.43
C ALA A 39 -9.83 -1.42 0.24
N LEU A 40 -9.69 -2.48 -0.55
CA LEU A 40 -9.51 -3.83 -0.04
C LEU A 40 -8.22 -3.92 0.77
N ALA A 41 -8.31 -4.40 2.00
CA ALA A 41 -7.13 -4.69 2.81
C ALA A 41 -6.91 -6.21 2.87
N LEU A 42 -5.67 -6.64 2.64
CA LEU A 42 -5.29 -8.04 2.61
C LEU A 42 -4.20 -8.32 3.65
N ASP A 43 -4.40 -9.38 4.43
CA ASP A 43 -3.39 -9.93 5.32
C ASP A 43 -3.33 -11.45 5.18
N THR A 44 -2.22 -12.06 5.61
CA THR A 44 -2.01 -13.49 5.42
C THR A 44 -1.34 -14.16 6.61
N ARG A 45 -1.64 -15.45 6.78
CA ARG A 45 -1.05 -16.34 7.78
C ARG A 45 -0.76 -17.70 7.17
N ARG A 46 0.47 -18.20 7.34
CA ARG A 46 0.88 -19.56 6.95
C ARG A 46 0.25 -20.60 7.89
N GLU A 47 -0.43 -21.60 7.33
CA GLU A 47 -1.13 -22.66 8.07
C GLU A 47 -0.74 -24.05 7.52
N GLY A 48 0.33 -24.66 8.05
CA GLY A 48 0.80 -25.96 7.57
C GLY A 48 1.14 -25.89 6.09
N ASP A 49 0.38 -26.58 5.23
CA ASP A 49 0.52 -26.56 3.77
C ASP A 49 -0.38 -25.56 3.05
N SER A 50 -1.18 -24.78 3.77
CA SER A 50 -2.02 -23.71 3.22
C SER A 50 -1.52 -22.31 3.58
N LEU A 51 -1.92 -21.31 2.81
CA LEU A 51 -1.84 -19.90 3.15
C LEU A 51 -3.27 -19.40 3.38
N ARG A 52 -3.57 -18.97 4.61
CA ARG A 52 -4.84 -18.30 4.92
C ARG A 52 -4.75 -16.84 4.52
N LEU A 53 -5.76 -16.36 3.82
CA LEU A 53 -5.93 -14.97 3.43
C LEU A 53 -7.10 -14.36 4.19
N TYR A 54 -6.90 -13.12 4.61
CA TYR A 54 -7.90 -12.29 5.27
C TYR A 54 -8.14 -11.07 4.40
N LEU A 55 -9.33 -10.97 3.82
CA LEU A 55 -9.72 -9.88 2.94
C LEU A 55 -10.77 -9.02 3.62
N ARG A 56 -10.44 -7.76 3.91
CA ARG A 56 -11.39 -6.79 4.45
C ARG A 56 -11.96 -5.94 3.32
N LEU A 57 -13.27 -6.02 3.15
CA LEU A 57 -14.06 -5.24 2.20
C LEU A 57 -14.46 -3.90 2.84
N PRO A 58 -14.25 -2.75 2.17
CA PRO A 58 -14.73 -1.46 2.64
C PRO A 58 -16.26 -1.39 2.56
N ALA A 59 -16.92 -0.72 3.50
CA ALA A 59 -18.35 -0.47 3.38
C ALA A 59 -18.67 0.50 2.22
N PRO A 60 -19.81 0.36 1.51
CA PRO A 60 -20.87 -0.64 1.70
C PRO A 60 -20.61 -1.96 0.95
N ALA A 61 -19.39 -2.23 0.48
CA ALA A 61 -19.11 -3.37 -0.38
C ALA A 61 -19.50 -4.68 0.33
N ARG A 62 -20.56 -5.29 -0.19
CA ARG A 62 -20.99 -6.65 0.13
C ARG A 62 -20.83 -7.46 -1.14
N LEU A 63 -20.24 -8.63 -1.03
CA LEU A 63 -20.39 -9.62 -2.10
C LEU A 63 -21.88 -9.97 -2.16
N GLY A 64 -22.59 -9.53 -3.20
CA GLY A 64 -23.99 -9.90 -3.49
C GLY A 64 -24.09 -11.19 -4.31
N PRO A 65 -25.23 -11.91 -4.33
CA PRO A 65 -25.40 -13.12 -5.14
C PRO A 65 -24.94 -12.85 -6.58
N GLY A 66 -24.07 -13.71 -7.14
CA GLY A 66 -23.42 -13.51 -8.45
C GLY A 66 -22.03 -12.85 -8.43
N HIS A 67 -21.60 -12.24 -7.32
CA HIS A 67 -20.24 -11.69 -7.19
C HIS A 67 -19.29 -12.78 -6.66
N ALA A 68 -18.50 -13.38 -7.55
CA ALA A 68 -17.49 -14.37 -7.19
C ALA A 68 -16.21 -13.68 -6.70
N LEU A 69 -15.68 -14.15 -5.58
CA LEU A 69 -14.33 -13.81 -5.14
C LEU A 69 -13.36 -14.56 -6.06
N ARG A 70 -12.71 -13.82 -6.97
CA ARG A 70 -11.77 -14.39 -7.94
C ARG A 70 -10.35 -14.20 -7.44
N VAL A 71 -9.53 -15.22 -7.67
CA VAL A 71 -8.12 -15.20 -7.34
C VAL A 71 -7.35 -15.58 -8.58
N ALA A 72 -6.33 -14.79 -8.92
CA ALA A 72 -5.42 -15.10 -10.01
C ALA A 72 -4.00 -15.00 -9.50
N LEU A 73 -3.16 -15.96 -9.88
CA LEU A 73 -1.75 -15.94 -9.57
C LEU A 73 -0.97 -15.56 -10.81
N TRP A 74 -0.10 -14.56 -10.69
CA TRP A 74 0.73 -14.06 -11.78
C TRP A 74 2.20 -14.36 -11.50
N PRO A 75 3.01 -14.75 -12.50
CA PRO A 75 4.46 -14.92 -12.31
C PRO A 75 5.13 -13.64 -11.81
N SER A 76 4.65 -12.49 -12.27
CA SER A 76 5.08 -11.15 -11.88
C SER A 76 3.99 -10.13 -12.21
N TYR A 77 4.15 -8.89 -11.73
CA TYR A 77 3.20 -7.81 -12.00
C TYR A 77 3.09 -7.38 -13.46
N GLU A 78 4.08 -7.70 -14.30
CA GLU A 78 4.14 -7.32 -15.72
C GLU A 78 3.88 -8.48 -16.68
N ALA A 79 3.56 -9.66 -16.14
CA ALA A 79 3.23 -10.83 -16.91
C ALA A 79 1.96 -10.62 -17.75
N LYS A 80 1.93 -11.19 -18.95
CA LYS A 80 0.80 -11.09 -19.88
C LYS A 80 -0.28 -12.14 -19.65
N ALA A 81 -0.04 -13.10 -18.77
CA ALA A 81 -0.98 -14.16 -18.44
C ALA A 81 -0.76 -14.63 -17.00
N PRO A 82 -1.82 -14.99 -16.27
CA PRO A 82 -1.69 -15.63 -14.97
C PRO A 82 -1.17 -17.07 -15.13
N LEU A 83 -0.48 -17.56 -14.10
CA LEU A 83 -0.15 -18.99 -13.94
C LEU A 83 -1.42 -19.83 -13.81
N TRP A 84 -2.39 -19.31 -13.04
CA TRP A 84 -3.70 -19.91 -12.87
C TRP A 84 -4.70 -18.86 -12.36
N GLN A 85 -5.98 -19.15 -12.54
CA GLN A 85 -7.09 -18.37 -12.02
C GLN A 85 -8.17 -19.29 -11.46
N ASP A 86 -8.80 -18.89 -10.36
CA ASP A 86 -9.83 -19.67 -9.67
C ASP A 86 -10.90 -18.75 -9.05
N SER A 87 -12.06 -19.32 -8.74
CA SER A 87 -13.17 -18.64 -8.05
C SER A 87 -13.44 -19.31 -6.70
N ILE A 88 -13.26 -18.55 -5.62
CA ILE A 88 -13.50 -19.05 -4.27
C ILE A 88 -15.00 -19.11 -4.03
N ALA A 89 -15.54 -20.33 -3.90
CA ALA A 89 -16.95 -20.55 -3.64
C ALA A 89 -17.41 -19.87 -2.34
N ARG A 90 -18.64 -19.34 -2.32
CA ARG A 90 -19.26 -18.67 -1.16
C ARG A 90 -19.07 -19.42 0.17
N ARG A 91 -19.27 -20.74 0.15
CA ARG A 91 -19.12 -21.62 1.32
C ARG A 91 -17.72 -21.59 1.95
N ALA A 92 -16.69 -21.23 1.18
CA ALA A 92 -15.30 -21.17 1.64
C ALA A 92 -14.87 -19.77 2.11
N GLN A 93 -15.69 -18.73 1.95
CA GLN A 93 -15.31 -17.33 2.19
C GLN A 93 -15.46 -16.86 3.65
N HIS A 94 -16.03 -17.69 4.55
CA HIS A 94 -16.21 -17.44 5.99
C HIS A 94 -16.40 -15.95 6.37
N PRO A 95 -17.52 -15.32 5.97
CA PRO A 95 -17.75 -13.91 6.21
C PRO A 95 -17.97 -13.61 7.69
N ARG A 96 -17.37 -12.53 8.18
CA ARG A 96 -17.59 -11.96 9.51
C ARG A 96 -17.84 -10.45 9.39
N PRO A 97 -18.71 -9.86 10.23
CA PRO A 97 -18.84 -8.41 10.29
C PRO A 97 -17.50 -7.79 10.71
N ALA A 98 -17.11 -6.70 10.07
CA ALA A 98 -15.93 -5.96 10.48
C ALA A 98 -16.17 -5.32 11.87
N PRO A 99 -15.19 -5.36 12.77
CA PRO A 99 -15.33 -4.91 14.16
C PRO A 99 -15.35 -3.39 14.31
N ASP A 100 -15.02 -2.64 13.26
CA ASP A 100 -14.86 -1.19 13.28
C ASP A 100 -16.18 -0.40 13.32
N GLY A 101 -17.33 -1.09 13.36
CA GLY A 101 -18.66 -0.47 13.35
C GLY A 101 -18.99 0.28 12.06
N ARG A 102 -18.10 0.22 11.04
CA ARG A 102 -18.27 0.93 9.76
C ARG A 102 -19.01 0.11 8.72
N GLY A 103 -19.50 -1.08 9.07
CA GLY A 103 -20.30 -1.93 8.19
C GLY A 103 -19.52 -2.70 7.13
N GLY A 104 -18.18 -2.83 7.27
CA GLY A 104 -17.34 -3.65 6.40
C GLY A 104 -17.56 -5.16 6.62
N VAL A 105 -17.03 -5.97 5.71
CA VAL A 105 -17.07 -7.44 5.80
C VAL A 105 -15.64 -7.98 5.75
N LEU A 106 -15.29 -8.85 6.69
CA LEU A 106 -14.07 -9.64 6.62
C LEU A 106 -14.38 -11.01 6.01
N LEU A 107 -13.63 -11.40 4.98
CA LEU A 107 -13.64 -12.74 4.42
C LEU A 107 -12.35 -13.45 4.78
N SER A 108 -12.44 -14.76 4.96
CA SER A 108 -11.25 -15.60 5.08
C SER A 108 -11.37 -16.90 4.32
N PHE A 109 -10.29 -17.27 3.64
CA PHE A 109 -10.18 -18.48 2.82
C PHE A 109 -8.73 -18.96 2.77
N CYS A 110 -8.52 -20.20 2.34
CA CYS A 110 -7.20 -20.82 2.26
C CYS A 110 -6.86 -21.15 0.82
N LEU A 111 -5.59 -20.99 0.47
CA LEU A 111 -5.01 -21.46 -0.79
C LEU A 111 -3.89 -22.46 -0.49
N PRO A 112 -3.73 -23.54 -1.28
CA PRO A 112 -2.60 -24.47 -1.11
C PRO A 112 -1.28 -23.76 -1.40
N ALA A 113 -0.33 -23.76 -0.48
CA ALA A 113 0.93 -23.05 -0.70
C ALA A 113 1.83 -23.70 -1.74
N ALA A 114 1.64 -24.99 -2.03
CA ALA A 114 2.30 -25.64 -3.16
C ALA A 114 1.98 -24.97 -4.51
N GLN A 115 0.83 -24.27 -4.61
CA GLN A 115 0.42 -23.53 -5.80
C GLN A 115 0.88 -22.06 -5.78
N LEU A 116 1.63 -21.64 -4.76
CA LEU A 116 2.01 -20.26 -4.48
C LEU A 116 3.54 -20.10 -4.45
N PRO A 117 4.21 -20.11 -5.62
CA PRO A 117 5.65 -19.89 -5.71
C PRO A 117 6.06 -18.53 -5.14
N ALA A 118 7.20 -18.51 -4.43
CA ALA A 118 7.79 -17.28 -3.93
C ALA A 118 8.15 -16.33 -5.09
N GLY A 119 7.91 -15.03 -4.88
CA GLY A 119 8.12 -13.97 -5.86
C GLY A 119 6.92 -13.67 -6.76
N ALA A 120 5.97 -14.59 -6.90
CA ALA A 120 4.75 -14.40 -7.67
C ALA A 120 3.83 -13.32 -7.06
N ALA A 121 2.92 -12.80 -7.86
CA ALA A 121 1.94 -11.80 -7.46
C ALA A 121 0.54 -12.42 -7.42
N LEU A 122 -0.08 -12.43 -6.24
CA LEU A 122 -1.45 -12.86 -6.05
C LEU A 122 -2.38 -11.66 -6.25
N GLN A 123 -3.35 -11.80 -7.14
CA GLN A 123 -4.44 -10.86 -7.36
C GLN A 123 -5.72 -11.44 -6.77
N VAL A 124 -6.45 -10.61 -6.03
CA VAL A 124 -7.78 -10.94 -5.49
C VAL A 124 -8.76 -9.89 -6.00
N THR A 125 -9.80 -10.33 -6.70
CA THR A 125 -10.77 -9.46 -7.36
C THR A 125 -12.19 -9.81 -6.94
N THR A 126 -12.97 -8.78 -6.64
CA THR A 126 -14.39 -8.87 -6.28
C THR A 126 -15.31 -8.27 -7.35
N ALA A 127 -14.73 -7.57 -8.34
CA ALA A 127 -15.43 -7.06 -9.51
C ALA A 127 -15.96 -8.18 -10.43
N PRO A 128 -17.01 -7.93 -11.23
CA PRO A 128 -17.51 -8.87 -12.23
C PRO A 128 -16.49 -9.16 -13.34
N PRO A 129 -16.64 -10.28 -14.07
CA PRO A 129 -15.67 -10.73 -15.06
C PRO A 129 -15.51 -9.85 -16.30
N ASP A 130 -16.46 -8.97 -16.59
CA ASP A 130 -16.55 -8.26 -17.87
C ASP A 130 -15.94 -6.83 -17.86
N THR A 131 -15.38 -6.39 -16.73
CA THR A 131 -14.61 -5.14 -16.68
C THR A 131 -13.25 -5.36 -17.37
N LYS A 132 -13.17 -4.98 -18.66
CA LYS A 132 -11.90 -4.71 -19.34
C LYS A 132 -11.26 -3.47 -18.74
N ASP A 133 -10.68 -3.61 -17.56
CA ASP A 133 -9.91 -2.52 -16.97
C ASP A 133 -8.51 -3.01 -16.67
N ASP A 134 -7.56 -2.54 -17.48
CA ASP A 134 -6.15 -2.54 -17.14
C ASP A 134 -5.92 -1.78 -15.83
N TYR A 135 -6.83 -0.86 -15.52
CA TYR A 135 -6.86 -0.06 -14.31
C TYR A 135 -7.26 -0.86 -13.07
N GLN A 136 -6.37 -0.88 -12.07
CA GLN A 136 -6.60 -1.63 -10.82
C GLN A 136 -7.35 -0.77 -9.80
N GLU A 137 -8.66 -0.99 -9.70
CA GLU A 137 -9.54 -0.26 -8.78
C GLU A 137 -9.37 -0.75 -7.32
N PRO A 138 -9.01 0.13 -6.35
CA PRO A 138 -8.68 -0.25 -4.98
C PRO A 138 -9.84 -0.86 -4.20
N SER A 139 -11.07 -0.46 -4.52
CA SER A 139 -12.28 -0.94 -3.84
C SER A 139 -12.65 -2.38 -4.21
N THR A 140 -12.18 -2.88 -5.36
CA THR A 140 -12.54 -4.19 -5.89
C THR A 140 -11.38 -5.13 -6.10
N THR A 141 -10.14 -4.62 -6.17
CA THR A 141 -8.95 -5.40 -6.50
C THR A 141 -7.83 -5.17 -5.47
N ALA A 142 -7.26 -6.27 -4.99
CA ALA A 142 -6.09 -6.29 -4.12
C ALA A 142 -4.97 -7.12 -4.73
N TRP A 143 -3.73 -6.69 -4.49
CA TRP A 143 -2.53 -7.37 -4.97
C TRP A 143 -1.54 -7.63 -3.84
N LEU A 144 -0.91 -8.80 -3.86
CA LEU A 144 0.09 -9.20 -2.88
C LEU A 144 1.26 -9.91 -3.55
N ARG A 145 2.47 -9.37 -3.34
CA ARG A 145 3.70 -10.09 -3.71
C ARG A 145 3.97 -11.16 -2.67
N LEU A 146 4.11 -12.41 -3.09
CA LEU A 146 4.35 -13.56 -2.22
C LEU A 146 5.84 -13.68 -1.89
N THR A 147 6.32 -12.90 -0.92
CA THR A 147 7.71 -12.97 -0.45
C THR A 147 7.92 -14.17 0.48
N ASP A 148 9.16 -14.64 0.63
CA ASP A 148 9.49 -15.71 1.59
C ASP A 148 9.05 -15.38 3.02
N ALA A 149 9.17 -14.10 3.40
CA ALA A 149 8.73 -13.63 4.70
C ALA A 149 7.21 -13.81 4.88
N ILE A 150 6.41 -13.52 3.87
CA ILE A 150 4.95 -13.70 3.88
C ILE A 150 4.61 -15.19 3.88
N MET A 151 5.23 -15.97 2.99
CA MET A 151 4.96 -17.40 2.85
C MET A 151 5.37 -18.21 4.08
N ALA A 152 6.30 -17.70 4.88
CA ALA A 152 6.80 -18.38 6.07
C ALA A 152 6.27 -17.81 7.40
N ARG A 153 5.38 -16.81 7.39
CA ARG A 153 4.88 -16.16 8.61
C ARG A 153 3.66 -16.92 9.17
N PRO A 154 3.78 -17.62 10.31
CA PRO A 154 2.70 -18.44 10.86
C PRO A 154 1.73 -17.66 11.75
N PHE A 155 1.80 -16.33 11.78
CA PHE A 155 0.99 -15.49 12.65
C PHE A 155 0.49 -14.23 11.96
N VAL A 156 -0.52 -13.61 12.56
CA VAL A 156 -1.08 -12.32 12.15
C VAL A 156 -1.34 -11.46 13.40
N LEU A 157 -1.39 -10.14 13.23
CA LEU A 157 -1.82 -9.25 14.30
C LEU A 157 -3.33 -9.08 14.25
N THR A 158 -3.99 -9.28 15.38
CA THR A 158 -5.43 -9.13 15.53
C THR A 158 -5.77 -8.04 16.55
N ASP A 159 -6.97 -7.47 16.46
CA ASP A 159 -7.52 -6.65 17.54
C ASP A 159 -7.98 -7.52 18.72
N SER A 160 -8.54 -6.88 19.76
CA SER A 160 -9.08 -7.58 20.94
C SER A 160 -10.28 -8.50 20.64
N ALA A 161 -10.89 -8.41 19.45
CA ALA A 161 -11.98 -9.27 19.01
C ALA A 161 -11.50 -10.42 18.11
N GLY A 162 -10.17 -10.58 17.93
CA GLY A 162 -9.56 -11.62 17.12
C GLY A 162 -9.68 -11.37 15.61
N GLN A 163 -9.87 -10.12 15.20
CA GLN A 163 -9.96 -9.76 13.78
C GLN A 163 -8.60 -9.24 13.29
N PRO A 164 -8.07 -9.73 12.15
CA PRO A 164 -6.82 -9.26 11.57
C PRO A 164 -6.83 -7.76 11.34
N LEU A 165 -5.77 -7.08 11.78
CA LEU A 165 -5.66 -5.61 11.67
C LEU A 165 -5.52 -5.14 10.22
N ALA A 166 -4.87 -5.94 9.36
CA ALA A 166 -4.61 -5.65 7.95
C ALA A 166 -3.96 -4.27 7.70
N ARG A 167 -3.06 -3.85 8.61
CA ARG A 167 -2.28 -2.61 8.55
C ARG A 167 -0.90 -2.80 9.19
N ARG A 168 0.02 -1.90 8.85
CA ARG A 168 1.44 -1.96 9.27
C ARG A 168 1.80 -1.08 10.46
N TYR A 169 0.79 -0.50 11.11
CA TYR A 169 0.95 0.35 12.27
C TYR A 169 -0.06 -0.01 13.36
N LEU A 170 0.28 0.36 14.59
CA LEU A 170 -0.59 0.36 15.76
C LEU A 170 -0.67 1.78 16.30
N ARG A 171 -1.75 2.11 17.01
CA ARG A 171 -1.79 3.35 17.78
C ARG A 171 -1.22 3.12 19.18
N ALA A 172 -0.56 4.12 19.73
CA ALA A 172 -0.15 4.11 21.12
C ALA A 172 -1.37 3.86 22.03
N GLY A 173 -1.25 2.89 22.92
CA GLY A 173 -2.33 2.44 23.79
C GLY A 173 -3.37 1.55 23.11
N GLU A 174 -3.24 1.20 21.83
CA GLU A 174 -4.10 0.22 21.17
C GLU A 174 -3.82 -1.20 21.70
N THR A 175 -4.89 -1.94 21.99
CA THR A 175 -4.80 -3.34 22.42
C THR A 175 -4.85 -4.25 21.20
N PHE A 176 -3.91 -5.19 21.11
CA PHE A 176 -3.82 -6.13 20.00
C PHE A 176 -3.35 -7.50 20.49
N SER A 177 -3.49 -8.52 19.64
CA SER A 177 -2.98 -9.87 19.90
C SER A 177 -2.13 -10.36 18.74
N VAL A 178 -1.32 -11.38 19.02
CA VAL A 178 -0.53 -12.11 18.03
C VAL A 178 -1.11 -13.50 17.92
N GLU A 179 -1.86 -13.75 16.85
CA GLU A 179 -2.52 -15.03 16.64
C GLU A 179 -1.75 -15.89 15.64
N GLY A 180 -1.14 -16.94 16.18
CA GLY A 180 -0.42 -17.95 15.43
C GLY A 180 -1.29 -19.10 14.95
N TYR A 181 -0.74 -19.87 14.02
CA TYR A 181 -1.20 -21.22 13.68
C TYR A 181 -0.22 -22.25 14.28
N GLY A 182 -0.75 -23.34 14.85
CA GLY A 182 0.03 -24.39 15.48
C GLY A 182 0.28 -24.15 16.97
N LEU A 183 1.44 -24.57 17.47
CA LEU A 183 1.80 -24.40 18.88
C LEU A 183 1.82 -22.94 19.28
N MET A 184 1.26 -22.64 20.44
CA MET A 184 1.28 -21.31 21.02
C MET A 184 2.73 -20.88 21.30
N GLN A 185 3.18 -19.82 20.62
CA GLN A 185 4.55 -19.32 20.70
C GLN A 185 4.62 -18.05 21.58
N PRO A 186 5.68 -17.87 22.38
CA PRO A 186 5.90 -16.63 23.09
C PRO A 186 6.21 -15.50 22.11
N VAL A 187 5.87 -14.27 22.51
CA VAL A 187 6.15 -13.06 21.75
C VAL A 187 7.18 -12.23 22.49
N ARG A 188 8.40 -12.19 21.95
CA ARG A 188 9.46 -11.30 22.44
C ARG A 188 9.44 -10.04 21.62
N TRP A 189 9.34 -8.89 22.25
CA TRP A 189 9.35 -7.61 21.55
C TRP A 189 10.53 -6.75 21.98
N LYS A 190 11.02 -5.94 21.05
CA LYS A 190 12.05 -4.93 21.28
C LYS A 190 11.57 -3.60 20.69
N ARG A 191 11.70 -2.53 21.46
CA ARG A 191 11.48 -1.16 21.01
C ARG A 191 12.82 -0.51 20.69
N TYR A 192 12.88 0.20 19.58
CA TYR A 192 14.10 0.79 19.07
C TYR A 192 14.03 2.31 19.09
N ALA A 193 15.17 2.95 19.37
CA ALA A 193 15.28 4.39 19.21
C ALA A 193 15.31 4.70 17.73
N VAL A 194 14.31 5.46 17.27
CA VAL A 194 14.23 5.92 15.88
C VAL A 194 14.22 7.44 15.87
N ASN A 195 15.12 8.01 15.08
CA ASN A 195 15.00 9.39 14.64
C ASN A 195 14.58 9.36 13.16
N PRO A 196 13.27 9.39 12.86
CA PRO A 196 12.80 9.16 11.51
C PRO A 196 13.12 10.38 10.63
N LEU A 197 14.15 10.24 9.81
CA LEU A 197 14.53 11.29 8.87
C LEU A 197 13.49 11.41 7.74
N PRO A 198 13.07 12.64 7.38
CA PRO A 198 12.23 12.85 6.21
C PRO A 198 12.94 12.38 4.94
N ALA A 199 12.17 11.95 3.96
CA ALA A 199 12.67 11.84 2.60
C ALA A 199 13.19 13.20 2.14
N LEU A 200 14.41 13.21 1.61
CA LEU A 200 15.02 14.38 1.02
C LEU A 200 14.42 14.63 -0.37
N PRO A 201 14.41 15.89 -0.85
CA PRO A 201 13.94 16.24 -2.19
C PRO A 201 14.46 15.32 -3.32
N PRO A 202 13.71 15.20 -4.43
CA PRO A 202 13.97 14.20 -5.46
C PRO A 202 15.26 14.43 -6.28
N MET A 203 15.84 15.63 -6.22
CA MET A 203 17.10 15.98 -6.88
C MET A 203 18.33 15.83 -5.97
N THR A 204 18.15 15.55 -4.67
CA THR A 204 19.26 15.46 -3.73
C THR A 204 20.27 14.40 -4.18
N ASN A 205 21.55 14.76 -4.20
CA ASN A 205 22.62 13.83 -4.55
C ASN A 205 22.61 12.62 -3.60
N ALA A 206 22.58 11.42 -4.16
CA ALA A 206 22.60 10.17 -3.40
C ALA A 206 23.81 10.07 -2.45
N ALA A 207 24.97 10.64 -2.83
CA ALA A 207 26.17 10.66 -1.99
C ALA A 207 26.03 11.59 -0.76
N ALA A 208 25.13 12.56 -0.81
CA ALA A 208 24.84 13.47 0.30
C ALA A 208 23.75 12.91 1.25
N MET A 209 23.19 11.74 0.96
CA MET A 209 22.19 11.13 1.83
C MET A 209 22.85 10.60 3.09
N PRO A 210 22.39 11.01 4.29
CA PRO A 210 22.94 10.48 5.53
C PRO A 210 22.67 8.99 5.61
N ALA A 211 23.73 8.19 5.71
CA ALA A 211 23.59 6.78 6.03
C ALA A 211 23.01 6.68 7.44
N GLY A 212 21.77 6.18 7.55
CA GLY A 212 21.19 5.87 8.84
C GLY A 212 22.04 4.85 9.60
N PRO A 213 21.95 4.81 10.94
CA PRO A 213 22.68 3.83 11.73
C PRO A 213 22.31 2.41 11.28
N ARG A 214 23.32 1.58 11.00
CA ARG A 214 23.12 0.18 10.59
C ARG A 214 22.46 -0.65 11.70
N ILE A 215 22.63 -0.23 12.95
CA ILE A 215 22.09 -0.87 14.14
C ILE A 215 21.33 0.20 14.93
N LEU A 216 20.06 -0.08 15.21
CA LEU A 216 19.25 0.76 16.07
C LEU A 216 19.44 0.33 17.53
N PRO A 217 19.69 1.26 18.46
CA PRO A 217 19.77 0.92 19.88
C PRO A 217 18.39 0.48 20.38
N VAL A 218 18.39 -0.57 21.20
CA VAL A 218 17.20 -1.07 21.86
C VAL A 218 16.93 -0.18 23.07
N LEU A 219 15.74 0.43 23.12
CA LEU A 219 15.30 1.24 24.25
C LEU A 219 14.61 0.40 25.32
N ASP A 220 13.89 -0.62 24.89
CA ASP A 220 13.09 -1.45 25.77
C ASP A 220 12.86 -2.83 25.15
N SER A 221 12.62 -3.84 25.97
CA SER A 221 12.27 -5.18 25.52
C SER A 221 11.55 -5.95 26.61
N ALA A 222 10.54 -6.72 26.22
CA ALA A 222 9.93 -7.69 27.12
C ALA A 222 9.49 -8.95 26.36
N GLU A 223 9.01 -9.92 27.13
CA GLU A 223 8.41 -11.14 26.63
C GLU A 223 6.97 -11.24 27.15
N ALA A 224 6.05 -11.55 26.24
CA ALA A 224 4.66 -11.78 26.57
C ALA A 224 4.30 -13.25 26.43
N ARG A 225 3.38 -13.68 27.30
CA ARG A 225 2.86 -15.04 27.28
C ARG A 225 2.11 -15.29 25.98
N PRO A 226 2.13 -16.53 25.45
CA PRO A 226 1.35 -16.86 24.28
C PRO A 226 -0.14 -16.54 24.48
N GLY A 227 -0.75 -15.83 23.53
CA GLY A 227 -2.18 -15.46 23.58
C GLY A 227 -2.51 -14.28 24.50
N GLN A 228 -1.53 -13.69 25.17
CA GLN A 228 -1.73 -12.48 25.97
C GLN A 228 -2.03 -11.27 25.07
N LEU A 229 -3.03 -10.49 25.44
CA LEU A 229 -3.28 -9.17 24.82
C LEU A 229 -2.12 -8.22 25.13
N LEU A 230 -1.59 -7.60 24.09
CA LEU A 230 -0.48 -6.65 24.13
C LEU A 230 -0.99 -5.22 23.98
N ARG A 231 -0.28 -4.29 24.62
CA ARG A 231 -0.54 -2.85 24.52
C ARG A 231 0.77 -2.10 24.65
N PHE A 232 1.09 -1.28 23.64
CA PHE A 232 2.29 -0.45 23.65
C PHE A 232 1.91 1.00 23.90
N GLN A 233 2.35 1.58 25.03
CA GLN A 233 2.03 2.95 25.39
C GLN A 233 2.92 3.97 24.69
N GLU A 234 4.18 3.62 24.49
CA GLU A 234 5.16 4.55 23.93
C GLU A 234 5.22 4.42 22.40
N PRO A 235 5.08 5.52 21.64
CA PRO A 235 5.33 5.52 20.21
C PRO A 235 6.75 5.07 19.87
N GLY A 236 6.93 4.51 18.68
CA GLY A 236 8.24 4.09 18.20
C GLY A 236 8.18 2.90 17.26
N LEU A 237 9.35 2.37 16.93
CA LEU A 237 9.49 1.18 16.10
C LEU A 237 9.68 -0.04 16.99
N TYR A 238 8.80 -1.03 16.83
CA TYR A 238 8.83 -2.27 17.57
C TYR A 238 9.14 -3.44 16.64
N ALA A 239 9.93 -4.40 17.09
CA ALA A 239 10.09 -5.68 16.43
C ALA A 239 9.51 -6.80 17.29
N LEU A 240 8.52 -7.50 16.77
CA LEU A 240 7.87 -8.64 17.38
C LEU A 240 8.52 -9.92 16.86
N LYS A 241 9.30 -10.59 17.70
CA LYS A 241 9.88 -11.90 17.43
C LYS A 241 8.96 -12.98 18.00
N VAL A 242 8.28 -13.69 17.11
CA VAL A 242 7.35 -14.77 17.43
C VAL A 242 8.02 -16.10 17.11
N GLY A 243 7.98 -17.03 18.06
CA GLY A 243 8.56 -18.36 17.88
C GLY A 243 9.91 -18.56 18.57
N GLY A 244 10.52 -19.70 18.27
CA GLY A 244 11.77 -20.17 18.87
C GLY A 244 11.60 -21.24 19.95
N VAL A 245 10.38 -21.72 20.19
CA VAL A 245 10.10 -22.85 21.10
C VAL A 245 9.62 -24.05 20.28
N GLY A 246 9.98 -25.26 20.72
CA GLY A 246 9.52 -26.51 20.11
C GLY A 246 9.93 -26.67 18.64
N GLY A 247 11.15 -26.26 18.28
CA GLY A 247 11.67 -26.35 16.91
C GLY A 247 11.07 -25.36 15.90
N THR A 248 10.14 -24.49 16.31
CA THR A 248 9.54 -23.49 15.42
C THR A 248 10.52 -22.35 15.18
N ALA A 249 10.93 -22.15 13.91
CA ALA A 249 11.84 -21.07 13.54
C ALA A 249 11.26 -19.69 13.91
N PRO A 250 12.01 -18.83 14.62
CA PRO A 250 11.50 -17.53 15.02
C PRO A 250 11.34 -16.62 13.80
N ARG A 251 10.25 -15.85 13.78
CA ARG A 251 9.93 -14.88 12.73
C ARG A 251 9.76 -13.50 13.35
N THR A 252 10.30 -12.49 12.69
CA THR A 252 10.25 -11.10 13.17
C THR A 252 9.28 -10.29 12.30
N LEU A 253 8.35 -9.59 12.94
CA LEU A 253 7.49 -8.59 12.31
C LEU A 253 7.76 -7.23 12.95
N ALA A 254 8.15 -6.26 12.14
CA ALA A 254 8.29 -4.89 12.60
C ALA A 254 6.96 -4.13 12.48
N VAL A 255 6.68 -3.30 13.48
CA VAL A 255 5.43 -2.56 13.60
C VAL A 255 5.75 -1.14 14.05
N LEU A 256 5.19 -0.16 13.33
CA LEU A 256 5.22 1.24 13.75
C LEU A 256 4.11 1.49 14.78
N VAL A 257 4.46 1.85 16.00
CA VAL A 257 3.50 2.36 16.99
C VAL A 257 3.48 3.87 16.90
N ALA A 258 2.38 4.42 16.40
CA ALA A 258 2.23 5.84 16.14
C ALA A 258 1.39 6.52 17.25
N PRO A 259 1.68 7.80 17.58
CA PRO A 259 0.91 8.53 18.58
C PRO A 259 -0.47 8.96 18.05
N ASN A 260 -1.29 9.48 18.98
CA ASN A 260 -2.50 10.24 18.68
C ASN A 260 -3.48 9.52 17.74
N ALA A 261 -4.01 10.23 16.74
CA ALA A 261 -5.01 9.77 15.79
C ALA A 261 -4.42 9.26 14.46
N TYR A 262 -3.15 8.82 14.44
CA TYR A 262 -2.51 8.25 13.25
C TYR A 262 -3.42 7.21 12.56
N PRO A 263 -3.60 7.26 11.23
CA PRO A 263 -2.81 7.95 10.21
C PRO A 263 -3.16 9.43 9.98
N ALA A 264 -4.20 9.92 10.63
CA ALA A 264 -4.59 11.33 10.57
C ALA A 264 -3.68 12.19 11.47
N LEU A 265 -3.65 13.49 11.17
CA LEU A 265 -2.94 14.49 11.96
C LEU A 265 -3.94 15.19 12.86
N SER A 266 -3.60 15.37 14.13
CA SER A 266 -4.50 15.87 15.17
C SER A 266 -3.93 17.02 15.99
N THR A 267 -2.61 17.14 16.06
CA THR A 267 -1.92 18.20 16.81
C THR A 267 -1.31 19.23 15.86
N ALA A 268 -1.05 20.44 16.37
CA ALA A 268 -0.40 21.48 15.56
C ALA A 268 1.01 21.06 15.11
N ALA A 269 1.78 20.39 15.97
CA ALA A 269 3.09 19.85 15.60
C ALA A 269 2.99 18.86 14.42
N GLU A 270 2.03 17.94 14.45
CA GLU A 270 1.76 17.01 13.35
C GLU A 270 1.36 17.72 12.04
N LEU A 271 0.71 18.88 12.12
CA LEU A 271 0.36 19.70 10.95
C LEU A 271 1.55 20.51 10.41
N ILE A 272 2.45 20.95 11.28
CA ILE A 272 3.63 21.75 10.90
C ILE A 272 4.68 20.86 10.23
N GLU A 273 4.89 19.65 10.75
CA GLU A 273 5.99 18.78 10.32
C GLU A 273 6.00 18.44 8.80
N PRO A 274 4.87 18.11 8.16
CA PRO A 274 4.81 17.87 6.72
C PRO A 274 5.10 19.14 5.89
N LEU A 275 4.78 20.33 6.40
CA LEU A 275 4.98 21.61 5.68
C LEU A 275 6.44 21.84 5.27
N ARG A 276 7.39 21.11 5.85
CA ARG A 276 8.78 21.06 5.39
C ARG A 276 8.94 20.86 3.87
N TYR A 277 7.98 20.24 3.20
CA TYR A 277 8.01 20.05 1.75
C TYR A 277 7.60 21.29 0.96
N LEU A 278 6.96 22.27 1.61
CA LEU A 278 6.51 23.53 1.01
C LEU A 278 7.24 24.77 1.56
N THR A 279 7.93 24.63 2.70
CA THR A 279 8.52 25.75 3.44
C THR A 279 10.03 25.63 3.56
N THR A 280 10.70 26.77 3.65
CA THR A 280 12.08 26.87 4.12
C THR A 280 12.21 26.48 5.60
N SER A 281 13.44 26.20 6.06
CA SER A 281 13.70 25.94 7.48
C SER A 281 13.31 27.11 8.38
N GLN A 282 13.51 28.36 7.93
CA GLN A 282 13.18 29.55 8.71
C GLN A 282 11.67 29.76 8.86
N GLU A 283 10.89 29.57 7.78
CA GLU A 283 9.43 29.64 7.83
C GLU A 283 8.86 28.57 8.77
N ARG A 284 9.39 27.34 8.68
CA ARG A 284 8.95 26.25 9.54
C ARG A 284 9.26 26.51 11.02
N GLN A 285 10.44 27.04 11.31
CA GLN A 285 10.82 27.41 12.67
C GLN A 285 9.87 28.46 13.24
N LYS A 286 9.49 29.48 12.44
CA LYS A 286 8.49 30.48 12.83
C LYS A 286 7.12 29.86 13.15
N LEU A 287 6.70 28.80 12.44
CA LEU A 287 5.45 28.09 12.73
C LEU A 287 5.53 27.31 14.04
N THR A 288 6.66 26.64 14.29
CA THR A 288 6.90 25.86 15.52
C THR A 288 6.98 26.75 16.75
N ASP A 289 7.68 27.89 16.66
CA ASP A 289 7.94 28.80 17.79
C ASP A 289 6.80 29.79 18.02
N ALA A 290 5.74 29.75 17.20
CA ALA A 290 4.60 30.65 17.36
C ALA A 290 3.90 30.42 18.71
N PRO A 291 3.42 31.48 19.39
CA PRO A 291 2.66 31.32 20.65
C PRO A 291 1.41 30.46 20.49
N ASP A 292 0.78 30.51 19.31
CA ASP A 292 -0.32 29.63 18.91
C ASP A 292 0.06 28.95 17.57
N PRO A 293 0.68 27.75 17.62
CA PRO A 293 1.12 27.05 16.43
C PRO A 293 -0.04 26.65 15.50
N LYS A 294 -1.23 26.37 16.05
CA LYS A 294 -2.39 26.00 15.23
C LYS A 294 -2.87 27.19 14.41
N ARG A 295 -3.00 28.36 15.04
CA ARG A 295 -3.35 29.60 14.35
C ARG A 295 -2.28 30.03 13.36
N ALA A 296 -1.00 29.77 13.64
CA ALA A 296 0.08 30.03 12.71
C ALA A 296 -0.02 29.17 11.43
N VAL A 297 -0.37 27.88 11.55
CA VAL A 297 -0.66 27.02 10.39
C VAL A 297 -1.86 27.52 9.60
N ASP A 298 -2.95 27.90 10.27
CA ASP A 298 -4.14 28.41 9.59
C ASP A 298 -3.85 29.72 8.85
N LYS A 299 -3.06 30.60 9.46
CA LYS A 299 -2.58 31.83 8.83
C LYS A 299 -1.69 31.53 7.62
N PHE A 300 -0.77 30.58 7.71
CA PHE A 300 0.08 30.18 6.59
C PHE A 300 -0.74 29.81 5.34
N TRP A 301 -1.77 28.98 5.51
CA TRP A 301 -2.63 28.60 4.40
C TRP A 301 -3.53 29.73 3.92
N LEU A 302 -3.99 30.61 4.82
CA LEU A 302 -4.79 31.79 4.46
C LEU A 302 -3.97 32.82 3.67
N ASP A 303 -2.69 33.00 4.02
CA ASP A 303 -1.77 33.89 3.34
C ASP A 303 -1.47 33.38 1.91
N ILE A 304 -1.26 32.06 1.73
CA ILE A 304 -1.17 31.43 0.39
C ILE A 304 -2.47 31.66 -0.39
N ALA A 305 -3.62 31.55 0.27
CA ALA A 305 -4.92 31.76 -0.35
C ALA A 305 -5.27 33.25 -0.58
N GLN A 306 -4.35 34.19 -0.32
CA GLN A 306 -4.57 35.64 -0.44
C GLN A 306 -5.83 36.12 0.31
N GLY A 307 -6.06 35.57 1.51
CA GLY A 307 -7.22 35.90 2.33
C GLY A 307 -8.53 35.18 1.94
N ASN A 308 -8.54 34.40 0.85
CA ASN A 308 -9.71 33.62 0.45
C ASN A 308 -9.89 32.39 1.36
N GLN A 309 -10.80 32.48 2.32
CA GLN A 309 -11.06 31.42 3.29
C GLN A 309 -11.52 30.11 2.66
N ARG A 310 -12.31 30.16 1.56
CA ARG A 310 -12.80 28.95 0.89
C ARG A 310 -11.64 28.20 0.27
N LEU A 311 -10.79 28.91 -0.48
CA LEU A 311 -9.57 28.37 -1.08
C LEU A 311 -8.61 27.83 0.00
N GLY A 312 -8.40 28.58 1.09
CA GLY A 312 -7.56 28.12 2.21
C GLY A 312 -8.04 26.79 2.81
N LYS A 313 -9.36 26.62 3.02
CA LYS A 313 -9.94 25.35 3.49
C LYS A 313 -9.74 24.21 2.49
N GLU A 314 -9.86 24.48 1.20
CA GLU A 314 -9.62 23.50 0.13
C GLU A 314 -8.14 23.07 0.07
N LEU A 315 -7.20 24.01 0.21
CA LEU A 315 -5.76 23.73 0.29
C LEU A 315 -5.41 22.86 1.49
N ILE A 316 -5.90 23.23 2.68
CA ILE A 316 -5.71 22.46 3.92
C ILE A 316 -6.24 21.02 3.74
N ARG A 317 -7.47 20.88 3.22
CA ARG A 317 -8.10 19.57 3.00
C ARG A 317 -7.29 18.72 2.01
N SER A 318 -6.86 19.31 0.90
CA SER A 318 -6.08 18.61 -0.12
C SER A 318 -4.72 18.17 0.42
N TYR A 319 -3.97 19.09 1.03
CA TYR A 319 -2.61 18.84 1.49
C TYR A 319 -2.58 17.79 2.62
N TYR A 320 -3.33 18.00 3.70
CA TYR A 320 -3.34 17.07 4.82
C TYR A 320 -4.11 15.78 4.52
N GLY A 321 -5.05 15.82 3.56
CA GLY A 321 -5.63 14.62 2.95
C GLY A 321 -4.55 13.76 2.31
N ARG A 322 -3.68 14.35 1.47
CA ARG A 322 -2.55 13.63 0.86
C ARG A 322 -1.54 13.12 1.89
N VAL A 323 -1.27 13.87 2.97
CA VAL A 323 -0.40 13.39 4.07
C VAL A 323 -1.01 12.17 4.75
N THR A 324 -2.31 12.21 5.05
CA THR A 324 -3.04 11.10 5.67
C THR A 324 -3.08 9.87 4.75
N ALA A 325 -3.32 10.06 3.46
CA ALA A 325 -3.29 9.01 2.46
C ALA A 325 -1.89 8.39 2.32
N ALA A 326 -0.84 9.21 2.26
CA ALA A 326 0.55 8.75 2.26
C ALA A 326 0.87 7.90 3.51
N ASN A 327 0.38 8.31 4.69
CA ASN A 327 0.49 7.51 5.92
C ASN A 327 -0.18 6.15 5.82
N ARG A 328 -1.36 6.05 5.19
CA ARG A 328 -2.04 4.76 4.98
C ARG A 328 -1.29 3.86 3.99
N LEU A 329 -0.82 4.43 2.89
CA LEU A 329 -0.24 3.69 1.76
C LEU A 329 1.22 3.28 1.98
N PHE A 330 2.01 4.14 2.63
CA PHE A 330 3.48 4.02 2.63
C PHE A 330 4.09 3.88 4.01
N ALA A 331 3.29 3.68 5.07
CA ALA A 331 3.84 3.40 6.40
C ALA A 331 4.77 2.18 6.38
N ALA A 332 5.94 2.36 6.98
CA ALA A 332 6.98 1.35 7.08
C ALA A 332 7.60 1.42 8.49
N HIS A 333 8.93 1.46 8.59
CA HIS A 333 9.62 1.74 9.85
C HIS A 333 9.47 3.20 10.33
N LYS A 334 8.85 4.06 9.50
CA LYS A 334 8.53 5.47 9.75
C LYS A 334 7.17 5.80 9.10
N ALA A 335 6.62 6.97 9.46
CA ALA A 335 5.37 7.46 8.89
C ALA A 335 5.44 7.55 7.35
N GLY A 336 4.34 7.22 6.68
CA GLY A 336 4.33 7.12 5.22
C GLY A 336 4.70 8.41 4.49
N TRP A 337 4.29 9.58 5.00
CA TRP A 337 4.67 10.88 4.42
C TRP A 337 6.18 11.15 4.48
N LEU A 338 6.92 10.54 5.42
CA LEU A 338 8.37 10.64 5.52
C LEU A 338 9.12 9.76 4.52
N THR A 339 8.43 8.89 3.76
CA THR A 339 9.06 8.00 2.77
C THR A 339 9.19 8.69 1.42
N ASP A 340 10.07 8.17 0.54
CA ASP A 340 10.27 8.76 -0.79
C ASP A 340 8.99 8.72 -1.64
N ARG A 341 8.19 7.65 -1.53
CA ARG A 341 6.86 7.59 -2.16
C ARG A 341 5.90 8.60 -1.55
N GLY A 342 5.91 8.74 -0.22
CA GLY A 342 5.09 9.74 0.48
C GLY A 342 5.45 11.17 0.13
N LEU A 343 6.74 11.48 -0.02
CA LEU A 343 7.24 12.78 -0.47
C LEU A 343 6.61 13.19 -1.80
N LEU A 344 6.75 12.34 -2.82
CA LEU A 344 6.17 12.62 -4.14
C LEU A 344 4.65 12.64 -4.08
N TYR A 345 4.03 11.72 -3.34
CA TYR A 345 2.58 11.67 -3.21
C TYR A 345 1.98 12.94 -2.57
N VAL A 346 2.62 13.47 -1.52
CA VAL A 346 2.14 14.68 -0.84
C VAL A 346 2.21 15.88 -1.77
N VAL A 347 3.35 16.07 -2.45
CA VAL A 347 3.57 17.26 -3.30
C VAL A 347 2.88 17.13 -4.65
N LEU A 348 3.08 16.02 -5.36
CA LEU A 348 2.54 15.81 -6.70
C LEU A 348 1.10 15.30 -6.69
N GLY A 349 0.69 14.57 -5.67
CA GLY A 349 -0.58 13.87 -5.62
C GLY A 349 -0.47 12.41 -6.10
N PRO A 350 -1.60 11.68 -6.13
CA PRO A 350 -1.63 10.31 -6.61
C PRO A 350 -1.13 10.24 -8.06
N PRO A 351 -0.27 9.26 -8.41
CA PRO A 351 0.22 9.10 -9.77
C PRO A 351 -0.91 8.69 -10.72
N PRO A 352 -1.02 9.29 -11.92
CA PRO A 352 -2.04 8.90 -12.89
C PRO A 352 -1.72 7.58 -13.61
N GLY A 353 -0.46 7.15 -13.64
CA GLY A 353 -0.07 5.83 -14.13
C GLY A 353 1.01 5.20 -13.26
N VAL A 354 0.90 3.89 -12.96
CA VAL A 354 1.89 3.14 -12.20
C VAL A 354 2.16 1.78 -12.83
N ARG A 355 3.43 1.47 -13.03
CA ARG A 355 3.88 0.13 -13.42
C ARG A 355 4.76 -0.50 -12.36
N ARG A 356 4.51 -1.77 -12.06
CA ARG A 356 5.32 -2.61 -11.18
C ARG A 356 6.02 -3.70 -12.00
N PHE A 357 7.27 -3.98 -11.67
CA PHE A 357 8.13 -4.88 -12.43
C PHE A 357 8.51 -6.13 -11.62
N ALA A 358 8.97 -7.18 -12.29
CA ALA A 358 9.32 -8.46 -11.64
C ALA A 358 10.44 -8.33 -10.59
N ASN A 359 11.39 -7.44 -10.84
CA ASN A 359 12.49 -7.11 -9.91
C ASN A 359 12.01 -6.31 -8.68
N GLY A 360 10.72 -5.95 -8.61
CA GLY A 360 10.13 -5.14 -7.57
C GLY A 360 10.26 -3.64 -7.78
N GLU A 361 10.88 -3.17 -8.88
CA GLU A 361 10.87 -1.76 -9.26
C GLU A 361 9.44 -1.28 -9.51
N GLU A 362 9.19 -0.02 -9.19
CA GLU A 362 7.92 0.65 -9.39
C GLU A 362 8.16 1.99 -10.11
N ARG A 363 7.39 2.28 -11.15
CA ARG A 363 7.49 3.53 -11.91
C ARG A 363 6.18 4.28 -11.87
N TRP A 364 6.23 5.54 -11.46
CA TRP A 364 5.11 6.46 -11.46
C TRP A 364 5.25 7.41 -12.63
N TYR A 365 4.21 7.49 -13.46
CA TYR A 365 4.16 8.29 -14.68
C TYR A 365 3.24 9.48 -14.44
N TYR A 366 3.73 10.69 -14.73
CA TYR A 366 2.95 11.92 -14.71
C TYR A 366 3.02 12.57 -16.10
N PRO A 367 1.93 12.55 -16.90
CA PRO A 367 1.94 12.99 -18.29
C PRO A 367 2.22 14.49 -18.45
N ASP A 368 1.69 15.33 -17.55
CA ASP A 368 1.89 16.79 -17.57
C ASP A 368 2.86 17.25 -16.48
N GLY A 369 3.81 16.38 -16.12
CA GLY A 369 4.72 16.59 -15.00
C GLY A 369 6.08 17.18 -15.37
N GLY A 370 6.39 17.35 -16.66
CA GLY A 370 7.62 17.92 -17.18
C GLY A 370 7.59 19.45 -17.33
N LEU A 371 8.76 20.07 -17.54
CA LEU A 371 8.90 21.54 -17.56
C LEU A 371 8.14 22.20 -18.72
N THR A 372 8.07 21.51 -19.85
CA THR A 372 7.33 21.93 -21.05
C THR A 372 5.96 21.27 -21.14
N GLY A 373 5.47 20.67 -20.05
CA GLY A 373 4.23 19.87 -20.07
C GLY A 373 4.38 18.46 -20.63
N GLY A 374 5.62 17.97 -20.84
CA GLY A 374 5.88 16.58 -21.26
C GLY A 374 5.83 15.57 -20.10
N PRO A 375 5.87 14.25 -20.38
CA PRO A 375 5.78 13.22 -19.36
C PRO A 375 7.05 13.14 -18.52
N ILE A 376 6.89 12.92 -17.21
CA ILE A 376 7.97 12.51 -16.31
C ILE A 376 7.68 11.14 -15.69
N THR A 377 8.75 10.36 -15.52
CA THR A 377 8.72 9.10 -14.78
C THR A 377 9.61 9.17 -13.55
N TYR A 378 9.04 8.85 -12.39
CA TYR A 378 9.78 8.62 -11.16
C TYR A 378 9.94 7.13 -10.92
N THR A 379 11.16 6.68 -10.67
CA THR A 379 11.47 5.25 -10.47
C THR A 379 11.80 4.99 -9.01
N PHE A 380 11.11 4.04 -8.41
CA PHE A 380 11.34 3.57 -7.05
C PHE A 380 11.92 2.16 -7.07
N ARG A 381 12.98 1.94 -6.28
CA ARG A 381 13.62 0.62 -6.13
C ARG A 381 13.36 0.05 -4.75
N PRO A 382 13.09 -1.26 -4.63
CA PRO A 382 12.92 -1.90 -3.33
C PRO A 382 14.24 -1.89 -2.57
N ARG A 383 14.17 -1.48 -1.30
CA ARG A 383 15.30 -1.41 -0.37
C ARG A 383 14.87 -2.02 0.96
N PRO A 384 14.63 -3.34 0.97
CA PRO A 384 14.13 -4.04 2.15
C PRO A 384 15.12 -3.93 3.30
N SER A 385 14.58 -3.84 4.51
CA SER A 385 15.34 -3.98 5.76
C SER A 385 14.60 -4.91 6.70
N THR A 386 15.27 -5.34 7.78
CA THR A 386 14.64 -6.14 8.85
C THR A 386 13.38 -5.49 9.41
N PHE A 387 13.31 -4.16 9.41
CA PHE A 387 12.17 -3.41 9.95
C PHE A 387 11.14 -2.98 8.90
N ALA A 388 11.47 -3.07 7.62
CA ALA A 388 10.60 -2.63 6.55
C ALA A 388 10.88 -3.43 5.27
N PRO A 389 10.28 -4.62 5.12
CA PRO A 389 10.53 -5.50 3.97
C PRO A 389 10.00 -4.92 2.65
N ASP A 390 8.98 -4.06 2.68
CA ASP A 390 8.40 -3.44 1.47
C ASP A 390 8.71 -1.93 1.41
N TYR A 391 9.93 -1.55 1.83
CA TYR A 391 10.43 -0.18 1.72
C TYR A 391 11.01 0.09 0.34
N TYR A 392 10.80 1.32 -0.15
CA TYR A 392 11.20 1.75 -1.48
C TYR A 392 11.91 3.09 -1.39
N GLU A 393 12.97 3.24 -2.18
CA GLU A 393 13.72 4.49 -2.33
C GLU A 393 13.57 5.02 -3.76
N LEU A 394 13.45 6.33 -3.88
CA LEU A 394 13.41 7.02 -5.17
C LEU A 394 14.82 7.02 -5.77
N VAL A 395 14.90 6.66 -7.06
CA VAL A 395 16.09 6.89 -7.88
C VAL A 395 16.16 8.39 -8.19
N ARG A 396 16.87 9.14 -7.35
CA ARG A 396 17.01 10.59 -7.45
C ARG A 396 17.81 10.99 -8.69
N ARG A 397 17.40 12.08 -9.33
CA ARG A 397 18.01 12.62 -10.55
C ARG A 397 18.06 14.16 -10.47
N PRO A 398 19.16 14.81 -10.89
CA PRO A 398 19.23 16.27 -10.92
C PRO A 398 18.11 16.92 -11.75
N GLU A 399 17.66 16.26 -12.82
CA GLU A 399 16.57 16.72 -13.69
C GLU A 399 15.22 16.91 -12.95
N TYR A 400 15.05 16.30 -11.77
CA TYR A 400 13.86 16.46 -10.95
C TYR A 400 13.80 17.81 -10.21
N GLU A 401 14.87 18.59 -10.22
CA GLU A 401 14.98 19.83 -9.44
C GLU A 401 13.93 20.87 -9.84
N LEU A 402 13.95 21.27 -11.10
CA LEU A 402 13.03 22.29 -11.62
C LEU A 402 11.57 21.82 -11.52
N LEU A 403 11.32 20.52 -11.69
CA LEU A 403 10.00 19.90 -11.60
C LEU A 403 9.45 19.90 -10.19
N TRP A 404 10.33 19.62 -9.22
CA TRP A 404 9.99 19.70 -7.81
C TRP A 404 9.65 21.13 -7.40
N TYR A 405 10.46 22.12 -7.77
CA TYR A 405 10.17 23.51 -7.46
C TYR A 405 8.88 23.99 -8.13
N ALA A 406 8.64 23.63 -9.40
CA ALA A 406 7.37 23.94 -10.06
C ALA A 406 6.16 23.34 -9.32
N ALA A 407 6.28 22.10 -8.83
CA ALA A 407 5.22 21.46 -8.07
C ALA A 407 5.00 22.08 -6.68
N VAL A 408 6.07 22.49 -5.99
CA VAL A 408 5.97 23.23 -4.73
C VAL A 408 5.34 24.59 -4.97
N GLU A 409 5.74 25.31 -6.03
CA GLU A 409 5.21 26.62 -6.37
C GLU A 409 3.71 26.56 -6.69
N LYS A 410 3.24 25.48 -7.33
CA LYS A 410 1.79 25.24 -7.52
C LYS A 410 1.03 25.28 -6.19
N TRP A 411 1.59 24.77 -5.09
CA TRP A 411 0.97 24.87 -3.77
C TRP A 411 1.01 26.28 -3.18
N ARG A 412 2.05 27.07 -3.50
CA ARG A 412 2.23 28.43 -2.97
C ARG A 412 1.50 29.49 -3.80
N THR A 413 1.01 29.13 -4.98
CA THR A 413 0.29 30.03 -5.90
C THR A 413 -1.22 29.70 -5.95
N PRO A 414 -2.11 30.63 -5.54
CA PRO A 414 -3.54 30.35 -5.28
C PRO A 414 -4.38 29.80 -6.45
N PRO A 415 -4.23 30.25 -7.72
CA PRO A 415 -5.04 29.75 -8.84
C PRO A 415 -4.63 28.36 -9.36
N THR A 416 -3.38 27.94 -9.08
CA THR A 416 -2.76 26.76 -9.73
C THR A 416 -2.74 25.52 -8.83
N ALA A 417 -2.86 25.71 -7.51
CA ALA A 417 -2.85 24.62 -6.53
C ALA A 417 -4.00 23.61 -6.72
N LEU A 418 -5.14 24.06 -7.26
CA LEU A 418 -6.36 23.26 -7.42
C LEU A 418 -6.67 22.85 -8.88
N THR A 419 -5.81 23.21 -9.83
CA THR A 419 -6.04 22.98 -11.28
C THR A 419 -5.01 22.03 -11.91
N GLY A 420 -4.15 21.40 -11.11
CA GLY A 420 -3.24 20.36 -11.60
C GLY A 420 -3.95 19.06 -11.97
N PRO A 421 -3.34 18.21 -12.83
CA PRO A 421 -3.93 16.97 -13.34
C PRO A 421 -4.26 15.91 -12.27
N ASN A 422 -3.92 16.17 -11.00
CA ASN A 422 -4.07 15.25 -9.86
C ASN A 422 -5.06 15.78 -8.80
N VAL A 423 -5.91 16.75 -9.15
CA VAL A 423 -7.11 17.05 -8.36
C VAL A 423 -8.13 15.96 -8.66
N PRO A 424 -8.80 15.36 -7.65
CA PRO A 424 -9.83 14.37 -7.91
C PRO A 424 -10.95 15.02 -8.73
N SER A 425 -10.94 14.81 -10.04
CA SER A 425 -12.10 15.07 -10.88
C SER A 425 -13.20 14.18 -10.32
N ALA A 426 -14.29 14.79 -9.84
CA ALA A 426 -15.53 14.04 -9.66
C ALA A 426 -15.82 13.36 -11.00
N LEU A 427 -15.95 12.03 -11.00
CA LEU A 427 -16.41 11.30 -12.18
C LEU A 427 -17.70 11.96 -12.67
N PRO A 428 -17.91 12.14 -13.99
CA PRO A 428 -19.22 12.47 -14.49
C PRO A 428 -20.17 11.37 -14.05
N ALA A 429 -21.28 11.75 -13.44
CA ALA A 429 -22.35 10.82 -13.11
C ALA A 429 -22.70 10.02 -14.37
N ARG A 430 -22.54 8.70 -14.28
CA ARG A 430 -23.11 7.73 -15.22
C ARG A 430 -23.98 6.78 -14.45
#